data_AF-A0A943Y4B4-F1
#
_entry.id   AF-A0A943Y4B4-F1
#
_cell.length_a   1.000
_cell.length_b   1.000
_cell.length_c   1.000
_cell.angle_alpha   90.00
_cell.angle_beta   90.00
_cell.angle_gamma   90.00
#
_symmetry.space_group_name_H-M   'P 1'
#
loop_
_entity.id
_entity.type
_entity.pdbx_description
1 polymer ?
#
loop_
_entity_poly.entity_id
_entity_poly.type
_entity_poly.pdbx_seq_one_letter_code
_entity_poly.pdbx_strand_id
1 'polypeptide(L)'
;MFKKHSLAGTCGIPVEERRIYIDVDTKGSVNFNHGPADPRVIHWPDGRSWTVESIYDRREYGRAIFGNLCVEVGVCIAKQRKTIWWEGGRWFVAKGSGMAAVHI
;
A
#
# COMPACT_ATOMS: atom_id res chain seq x y z
N MET A 1 -0.41 8.24 24.22
CA MET A 1 -0.61 7.50 22.95
C MET A 1 -1.23 8.48 21.97
N PHE A 2 -0.47 8.97 20.99
CA PHE A 2 -0.99 9.96 20.02
C PHE A 2 -2.09 9.30 19.18
N LYS A 3 -3.25 9.96 19.07
CA LYS A 3 -4.38 9.49 18.28
C LYS A 3 -3.95 9.56 16.80
N LYS A 4 -3.88 8.42 16.12
CA LYS A 4 -3.51 8.34 14.70
C LYS A 4 -4.53 9.17 13.90
N HIS A 5 -4.08 10.24 13.26
CA HIS A 5 -4.91 11.06 12.38
C HIS A 5 -4.96 10.45 10.98
N SER A 6 -5.53 9.26 10.82
CA SER A 6 -5.57 8.60 9.50
C SER A 6 -6.23 9.50 8.44
N LEU A 7 -5.66 9.47 7.23
CA LEU A 7 -6.18 10.17 6.05
C LEU A 7 -7.13 9.28 5.22
N ALA A 8 -7.60 8.17 5.79
CA ALA A 8 -8.53 7.25 5.13
C ALA A 8 -9.76 7.98 4.56
N GLY A 9 -10.11 7.69 3.30
CA GLY A 9 -11.23 8.33 2.61
C GLY A 9 -10.90 9.67 1.96
N THR A 10 -9.67 10.19 2.11
CA THR A 10 -9.21 11.43 1.44
C THR A 10 -8.23 11.11 0.32
N CYS A 11 -8.13 11.96 -0.71
CA CYS A 11 -7.15 11.82 -1.79
C CYS A 11 -7.12 10.44 -2.48
N GLY A 12 -8.25 9.72 -2.51
CA GLY A 12 -8.35 8.36 -3.06
C GLY A 12 -7.84 7.26 -2.14
N ILE A 13 -7.32 7.59 -0.95
CA ILE A 13 -6.90 6.63 0.07
C ILE A 13 -8.13 5.81 0.51
N PRO A 14 -8.08 4.46 0.43
CA PRO A 14 -9.17 3.63 0.89
C PRO A 14 -9.57 3.90 2.35
N VAL A 15 -10.89 4.06 2.59
CA VAL A 15 -11.46 3.98 3.94
C VAL A 15 -11.10 2.64 4.59
N GLU A 16 -10.95 2.60 5.91
CA GLU A 16 -10.40 1.43 6.62
C GLU A 16 -11.17 0.13 6.29
N GLU A 17 -12.51 0.18 6.24
CA GLU A 17 -13.40 -0.93 5.90
C GLU A 17 -13.20 -1.49 4.48
N ARG A 18 -12.58 -0.70 3.60
CA ARG A 18 -12.28 -1.07 2.21
C ARG A 18 -10.81 -1.40 2.00
N ARG A 19 -10.03 -1.56 3.06
CA ARG A 19 -8.63 -1.99 2.98
C ARG A 19 -8.55 -3.50 3.01
N ILE A 20 -7.77 -4.06 2.08
CA ILE A 20 -7.30 -5.43 2.18
C ILE A 20 -5.81 -5.36 2.46
N TYR A 21 -5.39 -5.85 3.61
CA TYR A 21 -3.99 -5.86 4.01
C TYR A 21 -3.24 -6.97 3.27
N ILE A 22 -2.03 -6.63 2.83
CA ILE A 22 -1.12 -7.51 2.09
C ILE A 22 0.26 -7.43 2.73
N ASP A 23 1.06 -8.47 2.57
CA ASP A 23 2.48 -8.41 2.92
C ASP A 23 3.28 -8.06 1.67
N VAL A 24 4.37 -7.30 1.85
CA VAL A 24 5.18 -6.82 0.75
C VAL A 24 6.65 -6.86 1.14
N ASP A 25 7.43 -7.64 0.39
CA ASP A 25 8.88 -7.59 0.44
C ASP A 25 9.37 -6.32 -0.24
N THR A 26 10.29 -5.60 0.40
CA THR A 26 10.83 -4.34 -0.12
C THR A 26 12.33 -4.47 -0.43
N LYS A 27 12.84 -3.61 -1.32
CA LYS A 27 14.27 -3.56 -1.69
C LYS A 27 15.17 -2.94 -0.60
N GLY A 28 14.60 -2.60 0.55
CA GLY A 28 15.28 -1.94 1.65
C GLY A 28 14.34 -1.75 2.84
N SER A 29 14.83 -1.08 3.88
CA SER A 29 14.07 -0.81 5.10
C SER A 29 13.12 0.37 4.96
N VAL A 30 12.16 0.48 5.87
CA VAL A 30 11.28 1.65 6.00
C VAL A 30 12.09 2.87 6.42
N ASN A 31 11.88 4.00 5.75
CA ASN A 31 12.31 5.31 6.20
C ASN A 31 11.18 5.95 6.99
N PHE A 32 11.41 6.29 8.26
CA PHE A 32 10.36 6.83 9.13
C PHE A 32 9.70 8.12 8.58
N ASN A 33 10.45 8.95 7.86
CA ASN A 33 9.96 10.22 7.32
C ASN A 33 9.26 10.09 5.96
N HIS A 34 9.59 9.05 5.19
CA HIS A 34 9.16 8.90 3.80
C HIS A 34 8.36 7.62 3.53
N GLY A 35 8.20 6.76 4.54
CA GLY A 35 7.51 5.48 4.41
C GLY A 35 8.42 4.38 3.85
N PRO A 36 7.86 3.39 3.15
CA PRO A 36 8.58 2.18 2.82
C PRO A 36 9.53 2.40 1.63
N ALA A 37 10.54 1.53 1.54
CA ALA A 37 11.33 1.37 0.32
C ALA A 37 10.49 0.74 -0.81
N ASP A 38 11.08 0.68 -2.00
CA ASP A 38 10.44 0.14 -3.20
C ASP A 38 9.95 -1.31 -3.01
N PRO A 39 8.70 -1.62 -3.37
CA PRO A 39 8.17 -2.98 -3.32
C PRO A 39 8.87 -3.90 -4.33
N ARG A 40 9.00 -5.18 -3.98
CA ARG A 40 9.64 -6.23 -4.77
C ARG A 40 8.72 -7.42 -5.00
N VAL A 41 8.09 -7.94 -3.95
CA VAL A 41 7.13 -9.06 -4.03
C VAL A 41 5.92 -8.70 -3.19
N ILE A 42 4.73 -8.97 -3.71
CA ILE A 42 3.46 -8.80 -3.01
C ILE A 42 2.91 -10.17 -2.66
N HIS A 43 2.58 -10.39 -1.40
CA HIS A 43 1.95 -11.60 -0.88
C HIS A 43 0.50 -11.31 -0.50
N TRP A 44 -0.40 -12.10 -1.07
CA TRP A 44 -1.83 -12.01 -0.81
C TRP A 44 -2.22 -12.89 0.38
N PRO A 45 -3.28 -12.52 1.13
CA PRO A 45 -3.79 -13.34 2.22
C PRO A 45 -4.22 -14.75 1.81
N ASP A 46 -4.53 -14.96 0.54
CA ASP A 46 -4.89 -16.27 -0.03
C ASP A 46 -3.67 -17.15 -0.39
N GLY A 47 -2.45 -16.67 -0.08
CA GLY A 47 -1.19 -17.36 -0.35
C GLY A 47 -0.59 -17.09 -1.73
N ARG A 48 -1.30 -16.42 -2.65
CA ARG A 48 -0.72 -16.05 -3.95
C ARG A 48 0.35 -14.97 -3.78
N SER A 49 1.37 -15.02 -4.62
CA SER A 49 2.45 -14.03 -4.61
C SER A 49 2.75 -13.53 -6.02
N TRP A 50 3.10 -12.25 -6.14
CA TRP A 50 3.43 -11.62 -7.42
C TRP A 50 4.68 -10.77 -7.29
N THR A 51 5.63 -10.97 -8.20
CA THR A 51 6.81 -10.10 -8.34
C THR A 51 6.40 -8.78 -8.98
N VAL A 52 6.87 -7.67 -8.41
CA VAL A 52 6.71 -6.33 -8.99
C VAL A 52 7.68 -6.21 -10.18
N GLU A 53 7.12 -6.03 -11.37
CA GLU A 53 7.87 -5.92 -12.62
C GLU A 53 8.48 -4.52 -12.78
N SER A 54 7.73 -3.49 -12.38
CA SER A 54 8.16 -2.09 -12.41
C SER A 54 7.34 -1.23 -11.46
N ILE A 55 7.85 -0.04 -11.14
CA ILE A 55 7.18 0.99 -10.35
C ILE A 55 6.98 2.21 -11.27
N TYR A 56 5.74 2.68 -11.37
CA TYR A 56 5.37 3.80 -12.23
C TYR A 56 5.46 5.14 -11.51
N ASP A 57 4.97 5.19 -10.28
CA ASP A 57 4.84 6.42 -9.51
C ASP A 57 4.76 6.13 -8.02
N ARG A 58 5.10 7.15 -7.24
CA ARG A 58 5.07 7.15 -5.78
C ARG A 58 4.58 8.51 -5.31
N ARG A 59 3.59 8.54 -4.42
CA ARG A 59 3.04 9.78 -3.85
C ARG A 59 2.91 9.65 -2.34
N GLU A 60 3.32 10.71 -1.64
CA GLU A 60 3.23 10.80 -0.19
C GLU A 60 2.08 11.75 0.19
N TYR A 61 1.26 11.32 1.15
CA TYR A 61 0.15 12.06 1.72
C TYR A 61 0.35 12.21 3.23
N GLY A 62 0.09 13.39 3.78
CA GLY A 62 0.34 13.66 5.19
C GLY A 62 1.83 13.79 5.51
N ARG A 63 2.19 13.64 6.79
CA ARG A 63 3.58 13.69 7.28
C ARG A 63 3.78 12.75 8.46
N ALA A 64 4.97 12.15 8.55
CA ALA A 64 5.33 11.23 9.63
C ALA A 64 5.19 11.86 11.03
N ILE A 65 5.56 13.15 11.16
CA ILE A 65 5.47 13.89 12.42
C ILE A 65 4.04 14.03 12.96
N PHE A 66 3.02 13.91 12.11
CA PHE A 66 1.61 13.96 12.51
C PHE A 66 1.00 12.55 12.66
N GLY A 67 1.79 11.50 12.48
CA GLY A 67 1.32 10.11 12.53
C GLY A 67 0.32 9.78 11.41
N ASN A 68 0.33 10.51 10.30
CA ASN A 68 -0.65 10.39 9.22
C ASN A 68 -0.03 10.20 7.83
N LEU A 69 1.26 9.85 7.76
CA LEU A 69 1.91 9.53 6.49
C LEU A 69 1.28 8.29 5.84
N CYS A 70 0.77 8.48 4.63
CA CYS A 70 0.29 7.43 3.75
C CYS A 70 1.02 7.53 2.40
N VAL A 71 1.49 6.41 1.87
CA VAL A 71 2.22 6.35 0.60
C VAL A 71 1.43 5.55 -0.42
N GLU A 72 1.15 6.14 -1.57
CA GLU A 72 0.61 5.47 -2.75
C GLU A 72 1.78 5.04 -3.64
N VAL A 73 1.73 3.80 -4.13
CA VAL A 73 2.70 3.28 -5.10
C VAL A 73 1.96 2.63 -6.26
N GLY A 74 2.18 3.15 -7.46
CA GLY A 74 1.75 2.53 -8.71
C GLY A 74 2.75 1.45 -9.14
N VAL A 75 2.34 0.19 -9.17
CA VAL A 75 3.17 -0.97 -9.51
C VAL A 75 2.66 -1.69 -10.76
N CYS A 76 3.56 -2.33 -11.50
CA CYS A 76 3.20 -3.32 -12.52
C CYS A 76 3.29 -4.72 -11.93
N ILE A 77 2.18 -5.46 -11.96
CA ILE A 77 2.14 -6.90 -11.68
C ILE A 77 1.34 -7.59 -12.77
N ALA A 78 1.81 -8.74 -13.26
CA ALA A 78 1.13 -9.48 -14.32
C ALA A 78 0.81 -8.61 -15.55
N LYS A 79 1.73 -7.70 -15.93
CA LYS A 79 1.55 -6.71 -17.01
C LYS A 79 0.38 -5.73 -16.80
N GLN A 80 -0.15 -5.60 -15.58
CA GLN A 80 -1.21 -4.66 -15.24
C GLN A 80 -0.70 -3.63 -14.23
N ARG A 81 -1.03 -2.36 -14.48
CA ARG A 81 -0.82 -1.30 -13.50
C ARG A 81 -1.83 -1.42 -12.37
N LYS A 82 -1.33 -1.40 -11.14
CA LYS A 82 -2.11 -1.48 -9.93
C LYS A 82 -1.61 -0.48 -8.89
N THR A 83 -2.45 -0.15 -7.92
CA THR A 83 -2.11 0.75 -6.83
C THR A 83 -2.07 -0.01 -5.51
N ILE A 84 -0.93 0.07 -4.82
CA ILE A 84 -0.77 -0.39 -3.43
C ILE A 84 -0.53 0.82 -2.53
N TRP A 85 -0.92 0.70 -1.27
CA TRP A 85 -0.83 1.75 -0.27
C TRP A 85 -0.04 1.27 0.92
N TRP A 86 0.67 2.18 1.58
CA TRP A 86 1.31 1.94 2.87
C TRP A 86 0.92 3.02 3.86
N GLU A 87 0.54 2.64 5.07
CA GLU A 87 0.28 3.57 6.16
C GLU A 87 0.66 2.92 7.50
N GLY A 88 1.50 3.60 8.28
CA GLY A 88 1.82 3.17 9.65
C GLY A 88 2.37 1.74 9.74
N GLY A 89 3.27 1.37 8.81
CA GLY A 89 3.92 0.06 8.81
C GLY A 89 3.15 -1.07 8.13
N ARG A 90 1.95 -0.80 7.59
CA ARG A 90 1.13 -1.83 6.93
C ARG A 90 0.85 -1.48 5.49
N TRP A 91 0.99 -2.47 4.61
CA TRP A 91 0.59 -2.37 3.23
C TRP A 91 -0.86 -2.80 3.04
N PHE A 92 -1.57 -2.16 2.12
CA PHE A 92 -2.94 -2.49 1.79
C PHE A 92 -3.32 -2.07 0.37
N VAL A 93 -4.44 -2.60 -0.11
CA VAL A 93 -5.06 -2.25 -1.38
C VAL A 93 -6.52 -1.89 -1.18
N ALA A 94 -7.10 -1.21 -2.16
CA ALA A 94 -8.55 -1.01 -2.18
C ALA A 94 -9.27 -2.33 -2.48
N LYS A 95 -10.32 -2.63 -1.70
CA LYS A 95 -11.28 -3.70 -2.02
C LYS A 95 -11.91 -3.40 -3.38
N GLY A 96 -11.97 -4.42 -4.25
CA GLY A 96 -12.50 -4.26 -5.61
C GLY A 96 -11.54 -3.64 -6.64
N SER A 97 -10.26 -3.42 -6.30
CA SER A 97 -9.23 -2.91 -7.23
C SER A 97 -8.86 -3.85 -8.39
N GLY A 98 -9.59 -4.96 -8.58
CA GLY A 98 -9.19 -6.04 -9.48
C GLY A 98 -7.85 -6.69 -9.09
N MET A 99 -7.37 -6.45 -7.87
CA MET A 99 -6.29 -7.19 -7.23
C MET A 99 -6.78 -8.07 -6.07
N ALA A 100 -7.82 -7.61 -5.38
CA ALA A 100 -8.59 -8.41 -4.44
C ALA A 100 -9.26 -9.55 -5.22
N ALA A 101 -8.82 -10.80 -5.07
CA ALA A 101 -9.60 -11.90 -5.60
C ALA A 101 -10.98 -11.89 -4.94
N VAL A 102 -11.99 -11.87 -5.79
CA VAL A 102 -13.34 -12.26 -5.46
C VAL A 102 -13.29 -13.75 -5.11
N HIS A 103 -13.48 -14.11 -3.85
CA HIS A 103 -14.06 -15.42 -3.59
C HIS A 103 -15.51 -15.34 -4.05
N ILE A 104 -15.79 -16.09 -5.12
CA ILE A 104 -17.13 -16.57 -5.47
C ILE A 104 -17.50 -17.64 -4.43
#